data_AF-A0A3S1JM89-F1
#
_entry.id   AF-A0A3S1JM89-F1
#
_cell.length_a   1.000
_cell.length_b   1.000
_cell.length_c   1.000
_cell.angle_alpha   90.00
_cell.angle_beta   90.00
_cell.angle_gamma   90.00
#
_symmetry.space_group_name_H-M   'P 1'
#
loop_
_entity.id
_entity.type
_entity.pdbx_description
1 polymer ?
#
loop_
_entity_poly.entity_id
_entity_poly.type
_entity_poly.pdbx_seq_one_letter_code
_entity_poly.pdbx_strand_id
1 'polypeptide(L)' 'MNFDIPAQTEDYRVRIADFVEREILPLEADNMSYDAHGNITLPLLELS' A
#
# COMPACT_ATOMS: atom_id res chain seq x y z
N MET A 1 10.95 -17.58 24.72
CA MET A 1 10.46 -16.25 24.32
C MET A 1 9.32 -16.45 23.34
N ASN A 2 8.23 -15.68 23.43
CA ASN A 2 7.13 -15.74 22.47
C ASN A 2 7.32 -14.60 21.44
N PHE A 3 7.28 -14.93 20.15
CA PHE A 3 7.43 -14.01 19.01
C PHE A 3 6.16 -13.93 18.15
N ASP A 4 5.05 -14.44 18.67
CA ASP A 4 3.77 -14.37 17.97
C ASP A 4 3.29 -12.91 17.90
N ILE A 5 2.81 -12.55 16.72
CA ILE A 5 2.16 -11.27 16.50
C ILE A 5 0.81 -11.31 17.22
N PRO A 6 0.47 -10.32 18.07
CA PRO A 6 -0.85 -10.23 18.67
C PRO A 6 -1.95 -10.24 17.60
N ALA A 7 -3.06 -10.95 17.85
CA ALA A 7 -4.14 -11.13 16.86
C ALA A 7 -4.64 -9.81 16.25
N GLN A 8 -4.69 -8.73 17.05
CA GLN A 8 -5.07 -7.41 16.57
C GLN A 8 -4.06 -6.82 15.56
N THR A 9 -2.77 -7.01 15.81
CA THR A 9 -1.72 -6.56 14.89
C THR A 9 -1.75 -7.37 13.60
N GLU A 10 -2.07 -8.66 13.68
CA GLU A 10 -2.23 -9.51 12.52
C GLU A 10 -3.44 -9.10 11.66
N ASP A 11 -4.58 -8.72 12.26
CA ASP A 11 -5.72 -8.15 11.55
C ASP A 11 -5.32 -6.91 10.73
N TYR A 12 -4.59 -5.97 11.34
CA TYR A 12 -4.10 -4.80 10.63
C TYR A 12 -3.14 -5.17 9.51
N ARG A 13 -2.26 -6.16 9.72
CA ARG A 13 -1.29 -6.60 8.71
C ARG A 13 -1.98 -7.13 7.46
N VAL A 14 -3.01 -7.96 7.63
CA VAL A 14 -3.80 -8.50 6.51
C VAL A 14 -4.51 -7.37 5.77
N ARG A 15 -5.18 -6.48 6.50
CA ARG A 15 -5.92 -5.36 5.89
C ARG A 15 -5.02 -4.39 5.12
N ILE A 16 -3.82 -4.14 5.63
CA ILE A 16 -2.82 -3.31 4.94
C ILE A 16 -2.32 -4.03 3.68
N ALA A 17 -2.04 -5.34 3.75
CA ALA A 17 -1.62 -6.11 2.60
C ALA A 17 -2.67 -6.09 1.48
N ASP A 18 -3.94 -6.32 1.82
CA ASP A 18 -5.05 -6.29 0.86
C ASP A 18 -5.20 -4.89 0.21
N PHE A 19 -5.04 -3.82 0.99
CA PHE A 19 -5.06 -2.45 0.48
C PHE A 19 -3.89 -2.17 -0.47
N VAL A 20 -2.67 -2.57 -0.09
CA VAL A 20 -1.48 -2.38 -0.93
C VAL A 20 -1.63 -3.13 -2.24
N GLU A 21 -2.10 -4.38 -2.20
CA GLU A 21 -2.29 -5.19 -3.40
C GLU A 21 -3.31 -4.58 -4.36
N ARG A 22 -4.43 -4.09 -3.83
CA ARG A 22 -5.52 -3.55 -4.66
C ARG A 22 -5.29 -2.13 -5.13
N GLU A 23 -4.74 -1.26 -4.28
CA GLU A 23 -4.70 0.19 -4.54
C GLU A 23 -3.31 0.70 -4.91
N ILE A 24 -2.24 0.10 -4.38
CA ILE A 24 -0.87 0.65 -4.52
C ILE A 24 -0.05 -0.08 -5.59
N LEU A 25 0.01 -1.41 -5.56
CA LEU A 25 0.80 -2.19 -6.51
C LEU A 25 0.45 -1.91 -7.99
N PRO A 26 -0.83 -1.70 -8.38
CA PRO A 26 -1.16 -1.35 -9.76
C PRO A 26 -0.55 -0.01 -10.21
N LEU A 27 -0.46 0.97 -9.30
CA LEU A 27 0.15 2.27 -9.58
C LEU A 27 1.67 2.14 -9.68
N GLU A 28 2.29 1.35 -8.81
CA GLU A 28 3.75 1.12 -8.87
C GLU A 28 4.20 0.36 -10.12
N ALA A 29 3.33 -0.47 -10.69
CA ALA A 29 3.60 -1.17 -11.94
C ALA A 29 3.62 -0.24 -13.17
N ASP A 30 3.04 0.97 -13.07
CA ASP A 30 2.97 1.94 -14.16
C ASP A 30 3.98 3.08 -13.95
N ASN A 31 4.97 3.18 -14.83
CA ASN A 31 5.97 4.24 -14.78
C ASN A 31 5.35 5.65 -14.90
N MET A 32 4.21 5.78 -15.58
CA MET A 32 3.50 7.06 -15.73
C MET A 32 2.81 7.52 -14.44
N SER A 33 2.67 6.65 -13.44
CA SER A 33 2.08 7.01 -12.15
C SER A 33 3.03 7.80 -11.25
N TYR A 34 4.30 7.95 -11.64
CA TYR A 34 5.31 8.64 -10.85
C TYR A 34 5.52 10.10 -11.27
N ASP A 35 5.73 10.98 -10.29
CA ASP A 35 6.19 12.35 -10.52
C ASP A 35 7.72 12.40 -10.75
N ALA A 36 8.24 13.61 -10.98
CA ALA A 36 9.68 13.83 -11.20
C ALA A 36 10.56 13.48 -9.98
N HIS A 37 9.97 13.27 -8.81
CA HIS A 37 10.65 12.87 -7.58
C HIS A 37 10.54 11.37 -7.29
N GLY A 38 9.83 10.61 -8.14
CA GLY A 38 9.63 9.17 -7.97
C GLY A 38 8.52 8.84 -6.95
N ASN A 39 7.66 9.80 -6.61
CA ASN A 39 6.48 9.53 -5.79
C ASN A 39 5.29 9.20 -6.70
N ILE A 40 4.35 8.38 -6.22
CA ILE A 40 3.04 8.26 -6.88
C ILE A 40 2.38 9.64 -6.89
N THR A 41 1.91 10.09 -8.06
CA THR A 41 1.35 11.44 -8.19
C THR A 41 0.11 11.61 -7.30
N LEU A 42 0.02 12.73 -6.59
CA LEU A 42 -1.12 13.03 -5.70
C LEU A 42 -2.50 12.91 -6.38
N PRO A 43 -2.70 13.35 -7.65
CA PRO A 43 -3.98 13.19 -8.32
C PRO A 43 -4.47 11.73 -8.42
N LEU A 44 -3.57 10.75 -8.45
CA LEU A 44 -3.95 9.33 -8.47
C LEU A 44 -4.39 8.82 -7.10
N LEU A 45 -4.02 9.50 -6.02
CA LEU A 45 -4.33 9.12 -4.63
C LEU A 45 -5.57 9.85 -4.07
N GLU A 46 -5.99 10.95 -4.69
CA GLU A 46 -7.16 11.72 -4.25
C GLU A 46 -8.49 11.24 -4.86
N LEU A 47 -8.45 10.25 -5.76
CA LEU A 47 -9.63 9.73 -6.46
C LEU A 47 -10.40 8.64 -5.68
N SER A 48 -9.92 8.27 -4.48
CA SER A 48 -10.50 7.21 -3.62
C SER A 48 -11.58 7.70 -2.65
#